data_AF-T0YAL2-F1
#
_entry.id   AF-T0YAL2-F1
#
_cell.length_a   1.000
_cell.length_b   1.000
_cell.length_c   1.000
_cell.angle_alpha   90.00
_cell.angle_beta   90.00
_cell.angle_gamma   90.00
#
_symmetry.space_group_name_H-M   'P 1'
#
loop_
_entity.id
_entity.type
_entity.pdbx_description
1 polymer ?
#
loop_
_entity_poly.entity_id
_entity_poly.type
_entity_poly.pdbx_seq_one_letter_code
_entity_poly.pdbx_strand_id
1 'polypeptide(L)'
;MGAIERRAKYLLLHTQAGSALIHLGMSGALRVLAPGVPVGSHDHYDLLLDSGRVLRYTDPRRFGCLLWQAPGTLHPLLAELGPEPLAADFDGDYLWRRAHDRSAPIKTFLMDQRIVVGVGNIYAAEALFTAGIHPLRAAGRVSRARCAALADAVKRILEHAIARGGTTLRNFISPDGLPGYFEQELTVYGRAGLPCKRCGHTVN
;
A
#
# COMPACT_ATOMS: atom_id res chain seq x y z
N MET A 1 8.35 -23.78 8.82
CA MET A 1 7.97 -22.35 8.64
C MET A 1 6.54 -22.15 9.10
N GLY A 2 6.25 -21.06 9.80
CA GLY A 2 4.88 -20.66 10.13
C GLY A 2 4.18 -20.01 8.93
N ALA A 3 3.01 -19.41 9.17
CA ALA A 3 2.25 -18.70 8.16
C ALA A 3 2.99 -17.47 7.62
N ILE A 4 2.59 -17.02 6.43
CA ILE A 4 2.99 -15.72 5.87
C ILE A 4 1.76 -14.82 5.93
N GLU A 5 1.91 -13.65 6.53
CA GLU A 5 0.84 -12.67 6.64
C GLU A 5 1.26 -11.33 6.03
N ARG A 6 0.27 -10.55 5.62
CA ARG A 6 0.47 -9.15 5.23
C ARG A 6 -0.34 -8.26 6.17
N ARG A 7 0.33 -7.28 6.76
CA ARG A 7 -0.32 -6.18 7.47
C ARG A 7 0.15 -4.86 6.88
N ALA A 8 -0.77 -4.06 6.36
CA ALA A 8 -0.43 -2.84 5.62
C ALA A 8 0.59 -3.13 4.49
N LYS A 9 1.77 -2.49 4.56
CA LYS A 9 2.89 -2.66 3.63
C LYS A 9 4.01 -3.54 4.19
N TYR A 10 3.73 -4.27 5.27
CA TYR A 10 4.65 -5.21 5.90
C TYR A 10 4.24 -6.65 5.55
N LEU A 11 5.24 -7.45 5.20
CA LEU A 11 5.14 -8.91 5.18
C LEU A 11 5.63 -9.44 6.53
N LEU A 12 4.92 -10.40 7.09
CA LEU A 12 5.27 -11.07 8.32
C LEU A 12 5.56 -12.53 8.00
N LEU A 13 6.79 -12.97 8.27
CA LEU A 13 7.16 -14.38 8.18
C LEU A 13 7.18 -14.95 9.59
N HIS A 14 6.16 -15.74 9.93
CA HIS A 14 6.04 -16.31 11.27
C HIS A 14 6.92 -17.54 11.44
N THR A 15 7.55 -17.62 12.61
CA THR A 15 8.34 -18.78 13.06
C THR A 15 7.99 -19.08 14.51
N GLN A 16 8.44 -20.23 15.03
CA GLN A 16 8.26 -20.55 16.45
C GLN A 16 9.02 -19.56 17.38
N ALA A 17 10.12 -18.99 16.89
CA ALA A 17 10.96 -18.08 17.68
C ALA A 17 10.48 -16.62 17.64
N GLY A 18 9.52 -16.28 16.77
CA GLY A 18 9.07 -14.91 16.53
C GLY A 18 8.74 -14.67 15.06
N SER A 19 8.60 -13.41 14.66
CA SER A 19 8.21 -13.04 13.29
C SER A 19 9.21 -12.07 12.68
N ALA A 20 9.65 -12.35 11.45
CA ALA A 20 10.39 -11.38 10.65
C ALA A 20 9.40 -10.43 9.98
N LEU A 21 9.56 -9.13 10.23
CA LEU A 21 8.80 -8.05 9.59
C LEU A 21 9.61 -7.47 8.45
N ILE A 22 9.08 -7.53 7.24
CA ILE A 22 9.74 -7.04 6.03
C ILE A 22 8.92 -5.91 5.43
N HIS A 23 9.54 -4.76 5.22
CA HIS A 23 8.97 -3.65 4.45
C HIS A 23 9.80 -3.43 3.19
N LEU A 24 9.18 -3.35 2.02
CA LEU A 24 9.90 -3.23 0.73
C LEU A 24 10.33 -1.79 0.42
N GLY A 25 9.86 -0.80 1.18
CA GLY A 25 10.18 0.60 0.90
C GLY A 25 9.65 1.02 -0.46
N MET A 26 10.50 1.70 -1.25
CA MET A 26 10.12 2.26 -2.56
C MET A 26 10.62 1.43 -3.75
N SER A 27 11.67 0.62 -3.56
CA SER A 27 12.34 -0.13 -4.62
C SER A 27 12.76 -1.53 -4.19
N GLY A 28 12.32 -1.97 -3.02
CA GLY A 28 12.57 -3.32 -2.53
C GLY A 28 11.77 -4.34 -3.31
N ALA A 29 12.40 -5.48 -3.59
CA ALA A 29 11.79 -6.65 -4.18
C ALA A 29 12.26 -7.91 -3.45
N LEU A 30 11.36 -8.87 -3.31
CA LEU A 30 11.65 -10.22 -2.81
C LEU A 30 11.51 -11.22 -3.95
N ARG A 31 12.54 -12.05 -4.15
CA ARG A 31 12.57 -13.07 -5.21
C ARG A 31 12.95 -14.43 -4.64
N VAL A 32 12.25 -15.48 -5.06
CA VAL A 32 12.60 -16.86 -4.71
C VAL A 32 13.51 -17.44 -5.78
N LEU A 33 14.80 -17.58 -5.46
CA LEU A 33 15.86 -17.97 -6.38
C LEU A 33 16.31 -19.41 -6.11
N ALA A 34 16.95 -20.01 -7.12
CA ALA A 34 17.66 -21.28 -6.95
C ALA A 34 18.92 -21.07 -6.08
N PRO A 35 19.44 -22.11 -5.42
CA PRO A 35 20.72 -22.02 -4.74
C PRO A 35 21.84 -21.62 -5.71
N GLY A 36 22.83 -20.88 -5.23
CA GLY A 36 24.03 -20.53 -6.00
C GLY A 36 23.88 -19.36 -6.98
N VAL A 37 22.70 -18.74 -7.09
CA VAL A 37 22.53 -17.51 -7.88
C VAL A 37 23.44 -16.40 -7.31
N PRO A 38 24.38 -15.83 -8.11
CA PRO A 38 25.30 -14.81 -7.64
C PRO A 38 24.60 -13.59 -7.05
N VAL A 39 25.18 -13.00 -6.01
CA VAL A 39 24.67 -11.78 -5.34
C VAL A 39 24.98 -10.56 -6.20
N GLY A 40 23.97 -9.74 -6.48
CA GLY A 40 24.11 -8.46 -7.19
C GLY A 40 24.41 -7.27 -6.26
N SER A 41 24.72 -6.12 -6.84
CA SER A 41 25.12 -4.89 -6.12
C SER A 41 24.06 -4.30 -5.17
N HIS A 42 22.80 -4.70 -5.34
CA HIS A 42 21.67 -4.21 -4.55
C HIS A 42 20.96 -5.31 -3.78
N ASP A 43 21.53 -6.51 -3.74
CA ASP A 43 21.04 -7.64 -2.98
C ASP A 43 21.59 -7.52 -1.55
N HIS A 44 20.71 -7.33 -0.56
CA HIS A 44 21.13 -6.95 0.80
C HIS A 44 21.06 -8.10 1.80
N TYR A 45 20.12 -9.03 1.62
CA TYR A 45 20.04 -10.23 2.46
C TYR A 45 19.37 -11.38 1.74
N ASP A 46 19.74 -12.58 2.16
CA ASP A 46 19.19 -13.86 1.74
C ASP A 46 18.60 -14.58 2.95
N LEU A 47 17.35 -15.03 2.82
CA LEU A 47 16.75 -15.99 3.74
C LEU A 47 16.84 -17.36 3.09
N LEU A 48 17.66 -18.22 3.67
CA LEU A 48 17.80 -19.61 3.23
C LEU A 48 16.56 -20.39 3.64
N LEU A 49 15.96 -21.11 2.67
CA LEU A 49 14.79 -21.92 2.89
C LEU A 49 15.17 -23.39 2.99
N ASP A 50 14.42 -24.17 3.77
CA ASP A 50 14.65 -25.63 3.94
C ASP A 50 14.60 -26.41 2.61
N SER A 51 13.94 -25.84 1.59
CA SER A 51 13.93 -26.37 0.21
C SER A 51 15.27 -26.25 -0.53
N GLY A 52 16.28 -25.61 0.07
CA GLY A 52 17.54 -25.23 -0.58
C GLY A 52 17.44 -23.99 -1.47
N ARG A 53 16.24 -23.42 -1.65
CA ARG A 53 16.03 -22.14 -2.35
C ARG A 53 16.38 -20.96 -1.46
N VAL A 54 16.52 -19.80 -2.08
CA VAL A 54 16.86 -18.55 -1.40
C VAL A 54 15.76 -17.52 -1.64
N LEU A 55 15.26 -16.91 -0.56
CA LEU A 55 14.43 -15.72 -0.66
C LEU A 55 15.33 -14.49 -0.52
N ARG A 56 15.58 -13.81 -1.64
CA ARG A 56 16.52 -12.69 -1.73
C ARG A 56 15.81 -11.36 -1.72
N TYR A 57 16.29 -10.43 -0.90
CA TYR A 57 15.85 -9.04 -0.89
C TYR A 57 16.81 -8.13 -1.64
N THR A 58 16.27 -7.41 -2.62
CA THR A 58 17.00 -6.44 -3.44
C THR A 58 16.40 -5.06 -3.26
N ASP A 59 17.18 -4.02 -2.95
CA ASP A 59 16.66 -2.66 -2.81
C ASP A 59 17.68 -1.57 -3.18
N PRO A 60 17.67 -1.05 -4.42
CA PRO A 60 18.62 -0.04 -4.86
C PRO A 60 18.65 1.23 -4.00
N ARG A 61 17.52 1.61 -3.38
CA ARG A 61 17.43 2.85 -2.57
C ARG A 61 17.62 2.62 -1.08
N ARG A 62 17.62 1.36 -0.61
CA ARG A 62 17.79 0.98 0.80
C ARG A 62 16.80 1.65 1.74
N PHE A 63 15.53 1.70 1.33
CA PHE A 63 14.43 2.28 2.12
C PHE A 63 13.54 1.22 2.77
N GLY A 64 13.67 -0.05 2.39
CA GLY A 64 13.01 -1.13 3.11
C GLY A 64 13.75 -1.55 4.37
N CYS A 65 13.17 -2.50 5.10
CA CYS A 65 13.73 -3.03 6.33
C CYS A 65 13.40 -4.51 6.51
N LEU A 66 14.25 -5.19 7.28
CA LEU A 66 14.01 -6.48 7.89
C LEU A 66 14.16 -6.29 9.41
N LEU A 67 13.06 -6.49 10.13
CA LEU A 67 12.96 -6.28 11.57
C LEU A 67 12.48 -7.56 12.25
N TRP A 68 12.68 -7.67 13.56
CA TRP A 68 12.25 -8.83 14.33
C TRP A 68 11.17 -8.45 15.34
N GLN A 69 10.13 -9.29 15.42
CA GLN A 69 9.09 -9.23 16.44
C GLN A 69 9.17 -10.50 17.30
N ALA A 70 9.42 -10.33 18.61
CA ALA A 70 9.48 -11.44 19.54
C ALA A 70 8.09 -12.13 19.70
N PRO A 71 8.04 -13.41 20.11
CA PRO A 71 6.79 -14.13 20.32
C PRO A 71 5.89 -13.40 21.33
N GLY A 72 4.58 -13.33 21.04
CA GLY A 72 3.60 -12.70 21.93
C GLY A 72 3.70 -11.16 22.03
N THR A 73 4.56 -10.52 21.24
CA THR A 73 4.67 -9.05 21.17
C THR A 73 4.10 -8.51 19.86
N LEU A 74 3.69 -7.23 19.87
CA LEU A 74 3.34 -6.48 18.67
C LEU A 74 4.39 -5.40 18.43
N HIS A 75 5.01 -5.41 17.25
CA HIS A 75 6.02 -4.43 16.90
C HIS A 75 5.41 -3.02 16.86
N PRO A 76 6.10 -1.97 17.36
CA PRO A 76 5.55 -0.60 17.40
C PRO A 76 5.05 -0.07 16.05
N LEU A 77 5.75 -0.42 14.96
CA LEU A 77 5.35 -0.07 13.59
C LEU A 77 4.02 -0.70 13.14
N LEU A 78 3.57 -1.77 13.80
CA LEU A 78 2.28 -2.40 13.55
C LEU A 78 1.19 -1.93 14.52
N ALA A 79 1.58 -1.56 15.74
CA ALA A 79 0.67 -1.19 16.82
C ALA A 79 -0.19 0.05 16.51
N GLU A 80 0.34 0.98 15.71
CA GLU A 80 -0.33 2.24 15.41
C GLU A 80 -1.10 2.24 14.09
N LEU A 81 -1.13 1.11 13.38
CA LEU A 81 -1.74 1.01 12.06
C LEU A 81 -3.27 1.04 12.13
N GLY A 82 -3.88 1.83 11.25
CA GLY A 82 -5.33 1.85 11.03
C GLY A 82 -5.86 0.57 10.37
N PRO A 83 -7.19 0.40 10.25
CA PRO A 83 -7.80 -0.80 9.69
C PRO A 83 -7.33 -1.10 8.26
N GLU A 84 -7.44 -2.37 7.86
CA GLU A 84 -7.27 -2.75 6.45
C GLU A 84 -8.44 -2.17 5.63
N PRO A 85 -8.18 -1.56 4.46
CA PRO A 85 -9.21 -0.85 3.70
C PRO A 85 -10.30 -1.77 3.14
N LEU A 86 -10.05 -3.07 3.00
CA LEU A 86 -11.01 -4.06 2.51
C LEU A 86 -11.74 -4.81 3.62
N ALA A 87 -11.40 -4.54 4.89
CA ALA A 87 -12.08 -5.12 6.02
C ALA A 87 -13.41 -4.39 6.31
N ALA A 88 -14.29 -5.06 7.05
CA ALA A 88 -15.61 -4.52 7.39
C ALA A 88 -15.55 -3.32 8.34
N ASP A 89 -14.48 -3.20 9.13
CA ASP A 89 -14.24 -2.12 10.09
C ASP A 89 -13.78 -0.80 9.43
N PHE A 90 -13.44 -0.82 8.14
CA PHE A 90 -13.22 0.36 7.33
C PHE A 90 -14.50 0.72 6.55
N ASP A 91 -15.19 1.77 6.98
CA ASP A 91 -16.39 2.29 6.30
C ASP A 91 -16.46 3.83 6.32
N GLY A 92 -17.54 4.38 5.74
CA GLY A 92 -17.78 5.81 5.69
C GLY A 92 -17.94 6.47 7.06
N ASP A 93 -18.53 5.76 8.01
CA ASP A 93 -18.79 6.27 9.35
C ASP A 93 -17.51 6.31 10.17
N TYR A 94 -16.66 5.29 10.04
CA TYR A 94 -15.31 5.25 10.53
C TYR A 94 -14.52 6.46 10.00
N LEU A 95 -14.47 6.64 8.68
CA LEU A 95 -13.74 7.77 8.08
C LEU A 95 -14.26 9.11 8.58
N TRP A 96 -15.57 9.28 8.66
CA TRP A 96 -16.19 10.52 9.13
C TRP A 96 -15.84 10.81 10.60
N ARG A 97 -15.94 9.81 11.49
CA ARG A 97 -15.54 9.96 12.91
C ARG A 97 -14.06 10.30 13.05
N ARG A 98 -13.19 9.65 12.28
CA ARG A 98 -11.73 9.88 12.33
C ARG A 98 -11.32 11.23 11.75
N ALA A 99 -12.07 11.72 10.77
CA ALA A 99 -11.86 13.03 10.15
C ALA A 99 -12.40 14.19 11.00
N HIS A 100 -13.25 13.94 11.99
CA HIS A 100 -13.80 14.96 12.87
C HIS A 100 -12.69 15.84 13.46
N ASP A 101 -12.90 17.16 13.42
CA ASP A 101 -11.96 18.22 13.84
C ASP A 101 -10.58 18.21 13.17
N ARG A 102 -10.37 17.44 12.09
CA ARG A 102 -9.12 17.46 11.34
C ARG A 102 -9.10 18.61 10.34
N SER A 103 -8.19 19.56 10.56
CA SER A 103 -7.89 20.65 9.63
C SER A 103 -7.03 20.23 8.44
N ALA A 104 -6.31 19.12 8.56
CA ALA A 104 -5.42 18.61 7.52
C ALA A 104 -6.19 18.30 6.21
N PRO A 105 -5.56 18.47 5.03
CA PRO A 105 -6.12 18.06 3.76
C PRO A 105 -6.55 16.58 3.75
N ILE A 106 -7.72 16.31 3.18
CA ILE A 106 -8.31 14.96 3.12
C ILE A 106 -7.39 13.95 2.41
N LYS A 107 -6.61 14.38 1.42
CA LYS A 107 -5.62 13.52 0.77
C LYS A 107 -4.52 13.07 1.73
N THR A 108 -3.94 14.00 2.48
CA THR A 108 -2.90 13.69 3.47
C THR A 108 -3.47 12.83 4.60
N PHE A 109 -4.68 13.15 5.08
CA PHE A 109 -5.38 12.36 6.08
C PHE A 109 -5.61 10.91 5.63
N LEU A 110 -6.05 10.69 4.38
CA LEU A 110 -6.30 9.35 3.87
C LEU A 110 -5.01 8.55 3.63
N MET A 111 -3.88 9.21 3.38
CA MET A 111 -2.57 8.57 3.21
C MET A 111 -1.88 8.23 4.53
N ASP A 112 -2.38 8.75 5.66
CA ASP A 112 -1.87 8.41 6.98
C ASP A 112 -2.21 6.94 7.31
N GLN A 113 -1.17 6.12 7.49
CA GLN A 113 -1.32 4.69 7.77
C GLN A 113 -1.96 4.41 9.15
N ARG A 114 -2.08 5.41 10.02
CA ARG A 114 -2.83 5.35 11.28
C ARG A 114 -4.34 5.55 11.10
N ILE A 115 -4.75 6.04 9.93
CA ILE A 115 -6.16 6.24 9.56
C ILE A 115 -6.64 5.06 8.73
N VAL A 116 -5.92 4.70 7.68
CA VAL A 116 -6.20 3.50 6.89
C VAL A 116 -4.92 3.07 6.20
N VAL A 117 -4.63 1.78 6.25
CA VAL A 117 -3.39 1.28 5.66
C VAL A 117 -3.53 1.02 4.17
N GLY A 118 -2.40 0.92 3.47
CA GLY A 118 -2.36 0.51 2.07
C GLY A 118 -2.78 1.59 1.07
N VAL A 119 -3.47 2.65 1.51
CA VAL A 119 -3.82 3.78 0.65
C VAL A 119 -2.62 4.70 0.43
N GLY A 120 -1.98 4.56 -0.73
CA GLY A 120 -0.88 5.40 -1.19
C GLY A 120 -1.33 6.59 -2.06
N ASN A 121 -0.37 7.38 -2.54
CA ASN A 121 -0.62 8.60 -3.32
C ASN A 121 -1.53 8.38 -4.56
N ILE A 122 -1.35 7.25 -5.25
CA ILE A 122 -2.12 6.87 -6.45
C ILE A 122 -3.57 6.63 -6.06
N TYR A 123 -3.81 5.65 -5.18
CA TYR A 123 -5.15 5.24 -4.79
C TYR A 123 -5.90 6.36 -4.06
N ALA A 124 -5.21 7.18 -3.27
CA ALA A 124 -5.81 8.36 -2.65
C ALA A 124 -6.32 9.36 -3.72
N ALA A 125 -5.52 9.64 -4.75
CA ALA A 125 -5.91 10.56 -5.82
C ALA A 125 -7.11 10.02 -6.62
N GLU A 126 -7.07 8.76 -7.02
CA GLU A 126 -8.14 8.11 -7.78
C GLU A 126 -9.44 8.01 -6.96
N ALA A 127 -9.35 7.67 -5.66
CA ALA A 127 -10.52 7.55 -4.79
C ALA A 127 -11.18 8.90 -4.52
N LEU A 128 -10.37 9.94 -4.27
CA LEU A 128 -10.87 11.31 -4.10
C LEU A 128 -11.54 11.83 -5.37
N PHE A 129 -10.95 11.58 -6.54
CA PHE A 129 -11.57 11.93 -7.82
C PHE A 129 -12.89 11.20 -8.03
N THR A 130 -12.92 9.89 -7.78
CA THR A 130 -14.12 9.06 -7.89
C THR A 130 -15.24 9.54 -6.95
N ALA A 131 -14.89 9.94 -5.72
CA ALA A 131 -15.82 10.52 -4.75
C ALA A 131 -16.12 12.01 -4.99
N GLY A 132 -15.51 12.63 -6.00
CA GLY A 132 -15.67 14.06 -6.32
C GLY A 132 -15.17 15.01 -5.22
N ILE A 133 -14.21 14.59 -4.40
CA ILE A 133 -13.65 15.36 -3.27
C ILE A 133 -12.34 16.03 -3.68
N HIS A 134 -12.30 17.36 -3.52
CA HIS A 134 -11.06 18.11 -3.75
C HIS A 134 -9.98 17.70 -2.74
N PRO A 135 -8.75 17.36 -3.19
CA PRO A 135 -7.73 16.78 -2.32
C PRO A 135 -7.26 17.71 -1.20
N LEU A 136 -7.36 19.03 -1.40
CA LEU A 136 -7.02 20.05 -0.40
C LEU A 136 -8.15 20.39 0.57
N ARG A 137 -9.34 19.79 0.42
CA ARG A 137 -10.44 20.03 1.37
C ARG A 137 -10.02 19.53 2.76
N ALA A 138 -10.20 20.35 3.79
CA ALA A 138 -9.98 19.92 5.17
C ALA A 138 -10.82 18.67 5.48
N ALA A 139 -10.20 17.63 6.05
CA ALA A 139 -10.84 16.35 6.28
C ALA A 139 -12.11 16.47 7.15
N GLY A 140 -12.06 17.28 8.21
CA GLY A 140 -13.21 17.55 9.08
C GLY A 140 -14.34 18.33 8.42
N ARG A 141 -14.15 18.85 7.20
CA ARG A 141 -15.20 19.50 6.40
C ARG A 141 -15.82 18.57 5.36
N VAL A 142 -15.46 17.28 5.33
CA VAL A 142 -16.10 16.28 4.46
C VAL A 142 -17.34 15.75 5.16
N SER A 143 -18.50 15.83 4.50
CA SER A 143 -19.75 15.35 5.08
C SER A 143 -19.77 13.83 5.20
N ARG A 144 -20.56 13.30 6.14
CA ARG A 144 -20.72 11.85 6.36
C ARG A 144 -21.04 11.08 5.07
N ALA A 145 -21.98 11.58 4.27
CA ALA A 145 -22.33 10.98 2.98
C ALA A 145 -21.15 10.94 1.98
N ARG A 146 -20.28 11.97 2.00
CA ARG A 146 -19.08 11.99 1.16
C ARG A 146 -17.98 11.08 1.69
N CYS A 147 -17.87 10.90 3.01
CA CYS A 147 -17.00 9.90 3.61
C CYS A 147 -17.42 8.47 3.23
N ALA A 148 -18.73 8.19 3.18
CA ALA A 148 -19.24 6.92 2.66
C ALA A 148 -18.84 6.68 1.20
N ALA A 149 -19.10 7.64 0.31
CA ALA A 149 -18.68 7.54 -1.08
C ALA A 149 -17.15 7.39 -1.24
N LEU A 150 -16.36 8.01 -0.35
CA LEU A 150 -14.91 7.88 -0.34
C LEU A 150 -14.44 6.49 0.10
N ALA A 151 -15.01 5.94 1.18
CA ALA A 151 -14.69 4.58 1.65
C ALA A 151 -14.97 3.54 0.56
N ASP A 152 -16.14 3.64 -0.09
CA ASP A 152 -16.52 2.76 -1.20
C ASP A 152 -15.58 2.91 -2.40
N ALA A 153 -15.20 4.14 -2.74
CA ALA A 153 -14.25 4.39 -3.81
C ALA A 153 -12.87 3.77 -3.51
N VAL A 154 -12.39 3.90 -2.26
CA VAL A 154 -11.13 3.28 -1.82
C VAL A 154 -11.19 1.76 -1.98
N LYS A 155 -12.26 1.12 -1.49
CA LYS A 155 -12.45 -0.34 -1.61
C LYS A 155 -12.40 -0.80 -3.06
N ARG A 156 -13.26 -0.22 -3.91
CA ARG A 156 -13.34 -0.58 -5.33
C ARG A 156 -12.01 -0.43 -6.06
N ILE A 157 -11.30 0.69 -5.82
CA ILE A 157 -10.03 0.96 -6.49
C ILE A 157 -8.95 -0.04 -6.05
N LEU A 158 -8.90 -0.38 -4.76
CA LEU A 158 -7.92 -1.34 -4.25
C LEU A 158 -8.23 -2.76 -4.69
N GLU A 159 -9.50 -3.18 -4.68
CA GLU A 159 -9.94 -4.47 -5.22
C GLU A 159 -9.56 -4.60 -6.69
N HIS A 160 -9.86 -3.55 -7.49
CA HIS A 160 -9.50 -3.51 -8.90
C HIS A 160 -7.99 -3.56 -9.11
N ALA A 161 -7.22 -2.79 -8.32
CA ALA A 161 -5.77 -2.82 -8.40
C ALA A 161 -5.20 -4.20 -8.05
N ILE A 162 -5.71 -4.85 -6.99
CA ILE A 162 -5.28 -6.19 -6.59
C ILE A 162 -5.58 -7.21 -7.70
N ALA A 163 -6.78 -7.18 -8.28
CA ALA A 163 -7.16 -8.07 -9.38
C ALA A 163 -6.28 -7.90 -10.63
N ARG A 164 -5.67 -6.72 -10.82
CA ARG A 164 -4.78 -6.40 -11.94
C ARG A 164 -3.28 -6.54 -11.62
N GLY A 165 -2.95 -7.15 -10.47
CA GLY A 165 -1.56 -7.35 -10.04
C GLY A 165 -0.87 -6.11 -9.49
N GLY A 166 -1.65 -5.08 -9.11
CA GLY A 166 -1.16 -3.81 -8.58
C GLY A 166 -0.81 -2.79 -9.66
N THR A 167 -0.24 -1.65 -9.22
CA THR A 167 0.21 -0.57 -10.10
C THR A 167 1.72 -0.63 -10.27
N THR A 168 2.21 -0.95 -11.47
CA THR A 168 3.66 -0.92 -11.78
C THR A 168 4.02 0.38 -12.47
N LEU A 169 4.21 1.45 -11.70
CA LEU A 169 4.58 2.75 -12.29
C LEU A 169 6.07 2.84 -12.66
N ARG A 170 6.98 2.23 -11.88
CA ARG A 170 8.44 2.25 -12.18
C ARG A 170 9.23 1.03 -11.71
N ASN A 171 8.92 0.44 -10.54
CA ASN A 171 9.77 -0.61 -9.93
C ASN A 171 9.00 -1.74 -9.24
N PHE A 172 7.66 -1.80 -9.36
CA PHE A 172 6.90 -2.90 -8.77
C PHE A 172 6.88 -4.07 -9.74
N ILE A 173 7.72 -5.06 -9.49
CA ILE A 173 7.75 -6.30 -10.26
C ILE A 173 6.99 -7.34 -9.44
N SER A 174 6.00 -8.01 -10.05
CA SER A 174 5.35 -9.18 -9.45
C SER A 174 6.41 -10.19 -8.98
N PRO A 175 6.15 -11.06 -7.98
CA PRO A 175 7.03 -12.18 -7.68
C PRO A 175 7.47 -12.98 -8.92
N ASP A 176 6.65 -12.98 -9.97
CA ASP A 176 6.88 -13.66 -11.25
C ASP A 176 7.63 -12.82 -12.31
N GLY A 177 8.04 -11.59 -12.00
CA GLY A 177 8.78 -10.75 -12.95
C GLY A 177 7.93 -9.83 -13.84
N LEU A 178 6.59 -9.94 -13.78
CA LEU A 178 5.68 -9.22 -14.68
C LEU A 178 5.22 -7.86 -14.11
N PRO A 179 5.08 -6.82 -14.94
CA PRO A 179 4.49 -5.54 -14.53
C PRO A 179 2.98 -5.69 -14.32
N GLY A 180 2.45 -5.09 -13.25
CA GLY A 180 1.01 -4.94 -12.99
C GLY A 180 0.37 -3.91 -13.93
N TYR A 181 -0.85 -4.20 -14.36
CA TYR A 181 -1.49 -3.51 -15.50
C TYR A 181 -2.35 -2.30 -15.10
N PHE A 182 -2.50 -2.00 -13.80
CA PHE A 182 -3.41 -0.94 -13.34
C PHE A 182 -3.03 0.48 -13.80
N GLU A 183 -1.77 0.74 -14.14
CA GLU A 183 -1.31 2.09 -14.58
C GLU A 183 -2.08 2.61 -15.81
N GLN A 184 -2.46 1.72 -16.74
CA GLN A 184 -3.17 2.09 -17.97
C GLN A 184 -4.60 2.61 -17.68
N GLU A 185 -5.14 2.30 -16.51
CA GLU A 185 -6.54 2.55 -16.14
C GLU A 185 -6.70 3.78 -15.24
N LEU A 186 -5.60 4.45 -14.89
CA LEU A 186 -5.61 5.67 -14.05
C LEU A 186 -6.42 6.80 -14.69
N THR A 187 -7.19 7.52 -13.87
CA THR A 187 -8.09 8.59 -14.30
C THR A 187 -7.49 9.98 -14.10
N VAL A 188 -6.74 10.18 -13.03
CA VAL A 188 -6.12 11.47 -12.67
C VAL A 188 -4.65 11.37 -12.30
N TYR A 189 -4.21 10.27 -11.68
CA TYR A 189 -2.82 10.13 -11.28
C TYR A 189 -1.89 10.07 -12.49
N GLY A 190 -0.83 10.88 -12.49
CA GLY A 190 0.12 10.95 -13.60
C GLY A 190 -0.44 11.60 -14.87
N ARG A 191 -1.63 12.23 -14.80
CA ARG A 191 -2.33 12.82 -15.95
C ARG A 191 -2.42 14.34 -15.90
N ALA A 192 -1.59 15.01 -15.10
CA ALA A 192 -1.53 16.46 -15.05
C ALA A 192 -1.31 17.05 -16.45
N GLY A 193 -2.08 18.07 -16.83
CA GLY A 193 -2.07 18.68 -18.16
C GLY A 193 -2.90 17.96 -19.22
N LEU A 194 -3.44 16.77 -18.94
CA LEU A 194 -4.30 16.02 -19.88
C LEU A 194 -5.79 16.32 -19.63
N PRO A 195 -6.66 16.15 -20.65
CA PRO A 195 -8.10 16.27 -20.46
C PRO A 195 -8.63 15.16 -19.53
N CYS A 196 -9.50 15.58 -18.62
CA CYS A 196 -10.22 14.71 -17.71
C CYS A 196 -11.15 13.80 -18.51
N LYS A 197 -11.05 12.48 -18.28
CA LYS A 197 -11.89 11.46 -18.96
C LYS A 197 -13.39 11.63 -18.72
N ARG A 198 -13.80 12.37 -17.68
CA ARG A 198 -15.21 12.60 -17.31
C ARG A 198 -15.78 13.90 -17.86
N CYS A 199 -15.01 15.00 -17.86
CA CYS A 199 -15.54 16.33 -18.16
C CYS A 199 -14.70 17.15 -19.16
N GLY A 200 -13.61 16.60 -19.70
CA GLY A 200 -12.76 17.26 -20.69
C GLY A 200 -11.82 18.35 -20.15
N HIS A 201 -12.08 18.92 -18.97
CA HIS A 201 -11.20 19.91 -18.35
C HIS A 201 -9.80 19.35 -18.04
N THR A 202 -8.78 20.21 -18.08
CA THR A 202 -7.41 19.85 -17.72
C THR A 202 -7.31 19.35 -16.27
N VAL A 203 -6.67 18.20 -16.08
CA VAL A 203 -6.30 17.69 -14.76
C VAL A 203 -5.13 18.52 -14.22
N ASN A 204 -5.29 19.06 -13.01
CA ASN A 204 -4.30 19.90 -12.32
C ASN A 204 -3.76 19.20 -11.07
#